data_AF-A0A938GML3-F1
#
_entry.id   AF-A0A938GML3-F1
#
_cell.length_a   1.000
_cell.length_b   1.000
_cell.length_c   1.000
_cell.angle_alpha   90.00
_cell.angle_beta   90.00
_cell.angle_gamma   90.00
#
_symmetry.space_group_name_H-M   'P 1'
#
loop_
_entity.id
_entity.type
_entity.pdbx_description
1 polymer ?
#
loop_
_entity_poly.entity_id
_entity_poly.type
_entity_poly.pdbx_seq_one_letter_code
_entity_poly.pdbx_strand_id
1 'polypeptide(L)'
;MKKLFVTMALAGFAASSFAQGTVGAVGYSNTGKAIYGVKASDPLSQANGDAADYSGRDKLAGTTHTAELWYQVGGGDWKAVSGSQKGFATAAGAGLIKGGKTDIAGTTGGDLVNLQIRVWDNKGGTVTSWAAVLANNDVARGMSGIISNYQLGGADANNTPIVQKGLQTVGLQSFGLYIVPEPSVIALGALGLGALLLRRRK
;
A
#
# COMPACT_ATOMS: atom_id res chain seq x y z
N MET A 1 -26.02 -54.41 6.30
CA MET A 1 -26.20 -53.48 5.14
C MET A 1 -26.35 -52.01 5.56
N LYS A 2 -27.23 -51.65 6.51
CA LYS A 2 -27.38 -50.24 6.98
C LYS A 2 -26.09 -49.58 7.49
N LYS A 3 -25.20 -50.34 8.14
CA LYS A 3 -23.91 -49.83 8.66
C LYS A 3 -22.87 -49.54 7.57
N LEU A 4 -22.98 -50.16 6.39
CA LEU A 4 -22.04 -49.95 5.28
C LEU A 4 -22.30 -48.62 4.57
N PHE A 5 -23.58 -48.27 4.40
CA PHE A 5 -24.00 -47.01 3.76
C PHE A 5 -23.67 -45.78 4.60
N VAL A 6 -23.70 -45.88 5.93
CA VAL A 6 -23.37 -44.77 6.83
C VAL A 6 -21.86 -44.46 6.82
N THR A 7 -21.01 -45.48 6.74
CA THR A 7 -19.54 -45.29 6.69
C THR A 7 -19.07 -44.70 5.36
N MET A 8 -19.71 -45.07 4.24
CA MET A 8 -19.42 -44.48 2.93
C MET A 8 -19.86 -43.01 2.85
N ALA A 9 -20.99 -42.66 3.47
CA ALA A 9 -21.46 -41.29 3.54
C ALA A 9 -20.51 -40.38 4.35
N LEU A 10 -19.95 -40.87 5.46
CA LEU A 10 -18.98 -40.12 6.28
C LEU A 10 -17.61 -39.95 5.60
N ALA A 11 -17.18 -40.94 4.80
CA ALA A 11 -15.92 -40.85 4.03
C ALA A 11 -16.03 -39.86 2.86
N GLY A 12 -17.21 -39.66 2.27
CA GLY A 12 -17.44 -38.70 1.19
C GLY A 12 -17.33 -37.23 1.60
N PHE A 13 -17.55 -36.92 2.89
CA PHE A 13 -17.44 -35.55 3.42
C PHE A 13 -16.02 -35.16 3.85
N ALA A 14 -15.07 -36.09 3.92
CA ALA A 14 -13.69 -35.82 4.33
C ALA A 14 -12.74 -35.48 3.17
N ALA A 15 -13.17 -35.66 1.92
CA ALA A 15 -12.30 -35.53 0.74
C ALA A 15 -12.10 -34.09 0.23
N SER A 16 -12.71 -33.08 0.85
CA SER A 16 -12.74 -31.70 0.34
C SER A 16 -11.92 -30.67 1.14
N SER A 17 -10.86 -31.06 1.86
CA SER A 17 -10.11 -30.09 2.70
C SER A 17 -8.59 -29.96 2.50
N PHE A 18 -7.98 -30.56 1.47
CA PHE A 18 -6.54 -30.36 1.20
C PHE A 18 -6.22 -29.71 -0.15
N ALA A 19 -7.13 -28.91 -0.71
CA ALA A 19 -6.74 -27.88 -1.65
C ALA A 19 -6.40 -26.60 -0.88
N GLN A 20 -5.37 -26.63 -0.02
CA GLN A 20 -4.79 -25.38 0.45
C GLN A 20 -4.15 -24.75 -0.78
N GLY A 21 -4.87 -23.82 -1.42
CA GLY A 21 -4.38 -23.10 -2.57
C GLY A 21 -2.99 -22.56 -2.28
N THR A 22 -2.07 -22.84 -3.19
CA THR A 22 -0.69 -22.35 -3.19
C THR A 22 -0.72 -20.84 -3.40
N VAL A 23 -1.02 -20.06 -2.35
CA VAL A 23 -1.13 -18.60 -2.45
C VAL A 23 0.17 -17.96 -1.99
N GLY A 24 0.74 -17.13 -2.85
CA GLY A 24 1.92 -16.33 -2.54
C GLY A 24 1.63 -15.31 -1.44
N ALA A 25 2.58 -15.11 -0.53
CA ALA A 25 2.42 -14.26 0.63
C ALA A 25 3.55 -13.25 0.80
N VAL A 26 3.24 -12.12 1.43
CA VAL A 26 4.15 -11.01 1.70
C VAL A 26 4.15 -10.63 3.17
N GLY A 27 5.34 -10.33 3.69
CA GLY A 27 5.52 -9.82 5.05
C GLY A 27 5.32 -8.32 5.08
N TYR A 28 4.08 -7.88 5.27
CA TYR A 28 3.72 -6.47 5.28
C TYR A 28 4.13 -5.82 6.61
N SER A 29 5.41 -5.47 6.72
CA SER A 29 5.97 -4.78 7.87
C SER A 29 7.05 -3.79 7.41
N ASN A 30 7.11 -2.64 8.07
CA ASN A 30 8.13 -1.61 7.85
C ASN A 30 9.03 -1.41 9.09
N THR A 31 9.28 -2.48 9.85
CA THR A 31 10.17 -2.41 11.03
C THR A 31 11.50 -1.76 10.68
N GLY A 32 11.88 -0.72 11.42
CA GLY A 32 13.11 0.05 11.20
C GLY A 32 13.05 1.08 10.08
N LYS A 33 11.90 1.26 9.40
CA LYS A 33 11.69 2.19 8.29
C LYS A 33 10.39 2.99 8.51
N ALA A 34 10.47 3.99 9.39
CA ALA A 34 9.31 4.77 9.81
C ALA A 34 8.71 5.59 8.66
N ILE A 35 7.38 5.75 8.71
CA ILE A 35 6.62 6.60 7.79
C ILE A 35 6.21 7.86 8.53
N TYR A 36 6.43 8.99 7.87
CA TYR A 36 6.27 10.33 8.44
C TYR A 36 5.09 11.06 7.82
N GLY A 37 4.45 11.92 8.60
CA GLY A 37 3.41 12.82 8.13
C GLY A 37 3.95 13.95 7.27
N VAL A 38 3.05 14.89 7.00
CA VAL A 38 3.35 16.12 6.26
C VAL A 38 4.25 17.02 7.11
N LYS A 39 5.19 17.72 6.46
CA LYS A 39 6.00 18.73 7.14
C LYS A 39 5.19 20.01 7.30
N ALA A 40 4.92 20.44 8.54
CA ALA A 40 4.04 21.57 8.80
C ALA A 40 4.52 22.89 8.16
N SER A 41 5.84 23.11 8.11
CA SER A 41 6.43 24.31 7.51
C SER A 41 6.43 24.30 5.97
N ASP A 42 6.34 23.12 5.36
CA ASP A 42 6.33 22.94 3.90
C ASP A 42 5.52 21.69 3.53
N PRO A 43 4.17 21.81 3.46
CA PRO A 43 3.29 20.68 3.22
C PRO A 43 3.45 20.01 1.85
N LEU A 44 4.11 20.69 0.91
CA LEU A 44 4.29 20.23 -0.46
C LEU A 44 5.56 19.40 -0.64
N SER A 45 6.50 19.50 0.31
CA SER A 45 7.74 18.74 0.27
C SER A 45 7.50 17.23 0.35
N GLN A 46 8.13 16.49 -0.55
CA GLN A 46 8.24 15.03 -0.46
C GLN A 46 9.49 14.66 0.34
N ALA A 47 9.47 13.52 1.03
CA ALA A 47 10.63 13.00 1.75
C ALA A 47 10.81 11.52 1.41
N ASN A 48 11.96 11.15 0.85
CA ASN A 48 12.25 9.79 0.40
C ASN A 48 13.73 9.44 0.64
N GLY A 49 14.00 8.54 1.58
CA GLY A 49 15.35 8.00 1.82
C GLY A 49 16.18 8.78 2.83
N ASP A 50 16.38 10.09 2.65
CA ASP A 50 17.37 10.85 3.43
C ASP A 50 16.89 11.28 4.81
N ALA A 51 17.74 11.05 5.82
CA ALA A 51 17.40 11.33 7.22
C ALA A 51 17.08 12.82 7.49
N ALA A 52 17.70 13.72 6.73
CA ALA A 52 17.47 15.16 6.83
C ALA A 52 16.06 15.57 6.40
N ASP A 53 15.46 14.85 5.45
CA ASP A 53 14.13 15.15 4.90
C ASP A 53 13.00 14.92 5.90
N TYR A 54 13.28 14.13 6.95
CA TYR A 54 12.32 13.83 8.01
C TYR A 54 12.32 14.86 9.14
N SER A 55 13.26 15.81 9.14
CA SER A 55 13.31 16.87 10.14
C SER A 55 12.05 17.75 10.08
N GLY A 56 11.40 17.92 11.23
CA GLY A 56 10.14 18.68 11.34
C GLY A 56 8.90 17.90 10.89
N ARG A 57 8.97 16.58 10.76
CA ARG A 57 7.82 15.71 10.50
C ARG A 57 7.54 14.79 11.68
N ASP A 58 6.26 14.67 12.01
CA ASP A 58 5.81 13.69 13.01
C ASP A 58 5.70 12.30 12.38
N LYS A 59 5.99 11.26 13.16
CA LYS A 59 5.73 9.88 12.74
C LYS A 59 4.23 9.62 12.74
N LEU A 60 3.72 8.94 11.72
CA LEU A 60 2.30 8.61 11.64
C LEU A 60 1.89 7.66 12.77
N ALA A 61 0.73 7.89 13.39
CA ALA A 61 0.25 7.06 14.48
C ALA A 61 -1.27 6.87 14.43
N GLY A 62 -1.74 5.73 14.94
CA GLY A 62 -3.17 5.46 15.10
C GLY A 62 -3.89 5.18 13.78
N THR A 63 -5.13 5.63 13.67
CA THR A 63 -6.08 5.26 12.59
C THR A 63 -6.45 6.42 11.68
N THR A 64 -5.79 7.57 11.80
CA THR A 64 -6.06 8.76 10.96
C THR A 64 -5.52 8.62 9.54
N HIS A 65 -4.60 7.67 9.34
CA HIS A 65 -3.99 7.39 8.06
C HIS A 65 -4.15 5.92 7.72
N THR A 66 -4.29 5.63 6.44
CA THR A 66 -4.37 4.29 5.89
C THR A 66 -3.11 4.01 5.08
N ALA A 67 -2.45 2.90 5.38
CA ALA A 67 -1.40 2.31 4.56
C ALA A 67 -1.97 1.11 3.80
N GLU A 68 -1.64 0.98 2.53
CA GLU A 68 -2.08 -0.11 1.66
C GLU A 68 -0.89 -0.65 0.88
N LEU A 69 -0.85 -1.97 0.71
CA LEU A 69 0.16 -2.63 -0.08
C LEU A 69 -0.32 -2.79 -1.52
N TRP A 70 0.53 -2.41 -2.45
CA TRP A 70 0.30 -2.53 -3.88
C TRP A 70 1.35 -3.46 -4.48
N TYR A 71 0.93 -4.22 -5.49
CA TYR A 71 1.80 -5.16 -6.20
C TYR A 71 1.61 -5.05 -7.71
N GLN A 72 2.64 -5.49 -8.44
CA GLN A 72 2.66 -5.56 -9.88
C GLN A 72 3.46 -6.80 -10.29
N VAL A 73 2.92 -7.57 -11.24
CA VAL A 73 3.60 -8.75 -11.81
C VAL A 73 4.11 -8.39 -13.19
N GLY A 74 5.39 -8.65 -13.47
CA GLY A 74 5.97 -8.51 -14.81
C GLY A 74 5.86 -7.11 -15.45
N GLY A 75 5.73 -6.05 -14.65
CA GLY A 75 5.59 -4.67 -15.16
C GLY A 75 4.17 -4.27 -15.62
N GLY A 76 3.13 -5.07 -15.33
CA GLY A 76 1.73 -4.77 -15.69
C GLY A 76 1.07 -3.66 -14.84
N ASP A 77 -0.24 -3.67 -14.68
CA ASP A 77 -0.91 -2.67 -13.84
C ASP A 77 -0.66 -2.90 -12.34
N TRP A 78 -0.49 -1.80 -11.61
CA TRP A 78 -0.46 -1.84 -10.14
C TRP A 78 -1.84 -2.20 -9.58
N LYS A 79 -1.88 -3.20 -8.71
CA LYS A 79 -3.09 -3.68 -8.04
C LYS A 79 -2.94 -3.57 -6.53
N ALA A 80 -4.00 -3.17 -5.85
CA ALA A 80 -4.05 -3.21 -4.39
C ALA A 80 -4.12 -4.66 -3.92
N VAL A 81 -3.34 -5.01 -2.90
CA VAL A 81 -3.44 -6.31 -2.24
C VAL A 81 -4.69 -6.29 -1.35
N SER A 82 -5.62 -7.22 -1.60
CA SER A 82 -6.87 -7.30 -0.85
C SER A 82 -6.61 -7.46 0.66
N GLY A 83 -7.36 -6.72 1.48
CA GLY A 83 -7.21 -6.76 2.94
C GLY A 83 -5.92 -6.12 3.47
N SER A 84 -5.10 -5.48 2.63
CA SER A 84 -3.83 -4.86 3.06
C SER A 84 -3.98 -3.47 3.68
N GLN A 85 -5.17 -2.86 3.66
CA GLN A 85 -5.39 -1.57 4.32
C GLN A 85 -5.20 -1.70 5.84
N LYS A 86 -4.28 -0.93 6.41
CA LYS A 86 -3.90 -0.95 7.83
C LYS A 86 -3.59 0.45 8.34
N GLY A 87 -3.82 0.67 9.63
CA GLY A 87 -3.36 1.87 10.35
C GLY A 87 -1.94 1.71 10.90
N PHE A 88 -1.56 2.65 11.77
CA PHE A 88 -0.24 2.73 12.37
C PHE A 88 -0.24 2.40 13.86
N ALA A 89 0.88 1.86 14.34
CA ALA A 89 1.15 1.71 15.76
C ALA A 89 1.25 3.09 16.45
N THR A 90 1.11 3.10 17.77
CA THR A 90 1.07 4.31 18.60
C THR A 90 2.30 4.37 19.52
N ALA A 91 2.50 5.51 20.18
CA ALA A 91 3.59 5.74 21.13
C ALA A 91 4.97 5.39 20.52
N ALA A 92 5.78 4.56 21.18
CA ALA A 92 7.10 4.17 20.71
C ALA A 92 7.09 3.46 19.33
N GLY A 93 5.93 2.91 18.92
CA GLY A 93 5.73 2.27 17.62
C GLY A 93 5.27 3.22 16.51
N ALA A 94 5.11 4.53 16.76
CA ALA A 94 4.70 5.48 15.74
C ALA A 94 5.60 5.39 14.49
N GLY A 95 4.98 5.49 13.32
CA GLY A 95 5.60 5.34 12.01
C GLY A 95 5.63 3.90 11.51
N LEU A 96 5.26 2.91 12.34
CA LEU A 96 5.16 1.50 11.95
C LEU A 96 3.72 1.14 11.60
N ILE A 97 3.55 0.44 10.48
CA ILE A 97 2.25 -0.09 10.04
C ILE A 97 1.88 -1.27 10.94
N LYS A 98 0.61 -1.36 11.35
CA LYS A 98 0.04 -2.54 12.03
C LYS A 98 -0.21 -3.67 11.04
N GLY A 99 0.81 -4.02 10.26
CA GLY A 99 0.73 -5.03 9.23
C GLY A 99 1.00 -6.44 9.77
N GLY A 100 1.23 -7.37 8.85
CA GLY A 100 1.39 -8.79 9.15
C GLY A 100 1.63 -9.59 7.88
N LYS A 101 1.29 -10.87 7.89
CA LYS A 101 1.24 -11.66 6.66
C LYS A 101 0.01 -11.27 5.84
N THR A 102 0.21 -11.03 4.55
CA THR A 102 -0.89 -10.80 3.60
C THR A 102 -0.69 -11.70 2.40
N ASP A 103 -1.78 -12.28 1.91
CA ASP A 103 -1.77 -13.16 0.74
C ASP A 103 -2.07 -12.35 -0.54
N ILE A 104 -1.44 -12.73 -1.65
CA ILE A 104 -1.65 -12.13 -2.97
C ILE A 104 -2.37 -13.16 -3.83
N ALA A 105 -3.65 -12.89 -4.12
CA ALA A 105 -4.45 -13.81 -4.92
C ALA A 105 -3.90 -13.95 -6.36
N GLY A 106 -3.89 -15.17 -6.86
CA GLY A 106 -3.43 -15.49 -8.22
C GLY A 106 -1.91 -15.61 -8.37
N THR A 107 -1.15 -15.61 -7.28
CA THR A 107 0.28 -15.90 -7.27
C THR A 107 0.59 -17.10 -6.38
N THR A 108 1.78 -17.67 -6.55
CA THR A 108 2.34 -18.75 -5.74
C THR A 108 3.58 -18.26 -4.97
N GLY A 109 4.02 -19.03 -3.98
CA GLY A 109 5.33 -18.80 -3.36
C GLY A 109 6.45 -18.96 -4.39
N GLY A 110 7.47 -18.12 -4.30
CA GLY A 110 8.57 -18.08 -5.27
C GLY A 110 8.35 -17.10 -6.43
N ASP A 111 7.11 -16.69 -6.71
CA ASP A 111 6.82 -15.66 -7.72
C ASP A 111 7.54 -14.35 -7.39
N LEU A 112 8.05 -13.70 -8.43
CA LEU A 112 8.69 -12.39 -8.34
C LEU A 112 7.69 -11.29 -8.68
N VAL A 113 7.52 -10.35 -7.76
CA VAL A 113 6.63 -9.20 -7.92
C VAL A 113 7.33 -7.90 -7.56
N ASN A 114 6.83 -6.79 -8.09
CA ASN A 114 7.20 -5.47 -7.59
C ASN A 114 6.18 -5.06 -6.52
N LEU A 115 6.65 -4.41 -5.46
CA LEU A 115 5.81 -3.94 -4.36
C LEU A 115 5.97 -2.44 -4.15
N GLN A 116 4.90 -1.80 -3.67
CA GLN A 116 4.89 -0.42 -3.24
C GLN A 116 3.91 -0.25 -2.08
N ILE A 117 4.31 0.52 -1.06
CA ILE A 117 3.41 0.93 0.01
C ILE A 117 2.86 2.30 -0.36
N ARG A 118 1.54 2.45 -0.30
CA ARG A 118 0.87 3.75 -0.47
C ARG A 118 0.19 4.14 0.82
N VAL A 119 0.30 5.40 1.20
CA VAL A 119 -0.25 5.92 2.45
C VAL A 119 -1.00 7.21 2.18
N TRP A 120 -2.13 7.39 2.85
CA TRP A 120 -2.92 8.62 2.77
C TRP A 120 -3.61 8.94 4.09
N ASP A 121 -3.92 10.22 4.28
CA ASP A 121 -4.87 10.69 5.30
C ASP A 121 -6.27 10.23 4.91
N ASN A 122 -6.90 9.41 5.75
CA ASN A 122 -8.22 8.84 5.44
C ASN A 122 -9.37 9.80 5.77
N LYS A 123 -9.08 10.99 6.29
CA LYS A 123 -10.06 12.04 6.64
C LYS A 123 -11.21 11.50 7.50
N GLY A 124 -10.85 10.75 8.54
CA GLY A 124 -11.82 10.12 9.44
C GLY A 124 -12.61 8.96 8.81
N GLY A 125 -12.04 8.31 7.78
CA GLY A 125 -12.66 7.19 7.08
C GLY A 125 -13.47 7.56 5.83
N THR A 126 -13.49 8.83 5.43
CA THR A 126 -14.18 9.28 4.20
C THR A 126 -13.39 8.97 2.92
N VAL A 127 -12.05 8.91 3.01
CA VAL A 127 -11.17 8.56 1.89
C VAL A 127 -10.72 7.10 2.05
N THR A 128 -11.38 6.20 1.33
CA THR A 128 -11.23 4.74 1.48
C THR A 128 -10.42 4.05 0.39
N SER A 129 -10.06 4.76 -0.68
CA SER A 129 -9.34 4.20 -1.82
C SER A 129 -8.31 5.16 -2.38
N TRP A 130 -7.28 4.61 -3.01
CA TRP A 130 -6.28 5.40 -3.71
C TRP A 130 -6.88 6.25 -4.85
N ALA A 131 -7.92 5.77 -5.52
CA ALA A 131 -8.62 6.55 -6.53
C ALA A 131 -9.27 7.82 -5.93
N ALA A 132 -9.87 7.71 -4.74
CA ALA A 132 -10.44 8.86 -4.03
C ALA A 132 -9.34 9.85 -3.58
N VAL A 133 -8.17 9.35 -3.20
CA VAL A 133 -6.98 10.18 -2.93
C VAL A 133 -6.60 10.97 -4.18
N LEU A 134 -6.47 10.31 -5.34
CA LEU A 134 -6.11 10.96 -6.60
C LEU A 134 -7.14 11.99 -7.08
N ALA A 135 -8.41 11.83 -6.71
CA ALA A 135 -9.47 12.78 -7.06
C ALA A 135 -9.51 14.03 -6.16
N ASN A 136 -8.79 14.05 -5.03
CA ASN A 136 -8.82 15.16 -4.07
C ASN A 136 -7.40 15.59 -3.70
N ASN A 137 -6.94 16.75 -4.17
CA ASN A 137 -5.57 17.23 -3.99
C ASN A 137 -5.19 17.57 -2.54
N ASP A 138 -6.17 17.90 -1.70
CA ASP A 138 -5.98 18.23 -0.27
C ASP A 138 -5.70 17.02 0.61
N VAL A 139 -5.81 15.82 0.06
CA VAL A 139 -5.47 14.60 0.78
C VAL A 139 -3.95 14.43 0.79
N ALA A 140 -3.39 14.52 2.00
CA ALA A 140 -2.00 14.18 2.27
C ALA A 140 -1.75 12.72 1.88
N ARG A 141 -0.73 12.49 1.05
CA ARG A 141 -0.42 11.17 0.49
C ARG A 141 1.08 10.96 0.37
N GLY A 142 1.49 9.70 0.27
CA GLY A 142 2.89 9.33 0.06
C GLY A 142 2.97 7.91 -0.48
N MET A 143 4.07 7.61 -1.16
CA MET A 143 4.35 6.28 -1.69
C MET A 143 5.79 5.92 -1.39
N SER A 144 6.04 4.66 -1.05
CA SER A 144 7.41 4.17 -0.94
C SER A 144 8.09 4.14 -2.32
N GLY A 145 9.42 4.06 -2.30
CA GLY A 145 10.16 3.53 -3.44
C GLY A 145 9.65 2.14 -3.84
N ILE A 146 9.84 1.79 -5.11
CA ILE A 146 9.46 0.47 -5.64
C ILE A 146 10.45 -0.57 -5.11
N ILE A 147 9.92 -1.62 -4.49
CA ILE A 147 10.69 -2.81 -4.11
C ILE A 147 10.58 -3.78 -5.28
N SER A 148 11.62 -3.83 -6.10
CA SER A 148 11.65 -4.66 -7.31
C SER A 148 12.05 -6.11 -7.01
N ASN A 149 11.52 -7.05 -7.82
CA ASN A 149 11.88 -8.47 -7.76
C ASN A 149 11.73 -9.09 -6.36
N TYR A 150 10.68 -8.71 -5.64
CA TYR A 150 10.34 -9.30 -4.37
C TYR A 150 9.83 -10.74 -4.55
N GLN A 151 10.49 -11.69 -3.90
CA GLN A 151 10.07 -13.09 -3.89
C GLN A 151 8.98 -13.32 -2.84
N LEU A 152 7.80 -13.77 -3.30
CA LEU A 152 6.70 -14.14 -2.42
C LEU A 152 7.05 -15.40 -1.60
N GLY A 153 6.65 -15.41 -0.34
CA GLY A 153 6.67 -16.62 0.49
C GLY A 153 5.44 -17.49 0.26
N GLY A 154 5.36 -18.62 0.96
CA GLY A 154 4.29 -19.60 0.79
C GLY A 154 4.78 -20.86 0.07
N ALA A 155 3.88 -21.76 -0.29
CA ALA A 155 4.24 -22.91 -1.12
C ALA A 155 4.45 -22.46 -2.57
N ASP A 156 5.39 -23.04 -3.30
CA ASP A 156 5.52 -22.88 -4.76
C ASP A 156 4.61 -23.87 -5.53
N ALA A 157 4.65 -23.82 -6.86
CA ALA A 157 3.86 -24.71 -7.73
C ALA A 157 4.13 -26.21 -7.51
N ASN A 158 5.26 -26.58 -6.90
CA ASN A 158 5.64 -27.95 -6.58
C ASN A 158 5.41 -28.29 -5.10
N ASN A 159 4.68 -27.45 -4.35
CA ASN A 159 4.47 -27.52 -2.90
C ASN A 159 5.75 -27.40 -2.06
N THR A 160 6.81 -26.80 -2.62
CA THR A 160 8.03 -26.49 -1.87
C THR A 160 7.79 -25.23 -1.04
N PRO A 161 8.05 -25.24 0.28
CA PRO A 161 7.90 -24.06 1.10
C PRO A 161 8.98 -23.02 0.79
N ILE A 162 8.57 -21.81 0.43
CA ILE A 162 9.41 -20.63 0.25
C ILE A 162 9.29 -19.72 1.47
N VAL A 163 10.43 -19.39 2.06
CA VAL A 163 10.51 -18.53 3.25
C VAL A 163 10.20 -17.10 2.86
N GLN A 164 9.20 -16.51 3.54
CA GLN A 164 8.82 -15.13 3.36
C GLN A 164 9.89 -14.18 3.92
N LYS A 165 10.26 -13.16 3.15
CA LYS A 165 11.12 -12.07 3.61
C LYS A 165 10.29 -10.90 4.16
N GLY A 166 10.87 -10.03 4.98
CA GLY A 166 10.23 -8.78 5.38
C GLY A 166 10.59 -7.66 4.40
N LEU A 167 9.70 -6.69 4.16
CA LEU A 167 9.96 -5.57 3.23
C LEU A 167 11.21 -4.75 3.61
N GLN A 168 11.52 -4.67 4.90
CA GLN A 168 12.71 -3.98 5.41
C GLN A 168 14.03 -4.64 4.98
N THR A 169 14.03 -5.96 4.71
CA THR A 169 15.23 -6.72 4.32
C THR A 169 15.54 -6.63 2.82
N VAL A 170 14.66 -5.99 2.06
CA VAL A 170 14.65 -6.00 0.58
C VAL A 170 14.59 -4.58 0.00
N GLY A 171 14.91 -3.56 0.79
CA GLY A 171 15.11 -2.20 0.27
C GLY A 171 13.98 -1.21 0.55
N LEU A 172 13.03 -1.52 1.44
CA LEU A 172 12.10 -0.49 1.90
C LEU A 172 12.87 0.66 2.58
N GLN A 173 12.59 1.89 2.13
CA GLN A 173 13.11 3.12 2.72
C GLN A 173 12.00 3.81 3.53
N SER A 174 12.42 4.64 4.49
CA SER A 174 11.50 5.59 5.13
C SER A 174 11.00 6.60 4.09
N PHE A 175 9.81 7.14 4.30
CA PHE A 175 9.24 8.19 3.45
C PHE A 175 8.24 9.06 4.21
N GLY A 176 7.91 10.22 3.66
CA GLY A 176 6.97 11.18 4.23
C GLY A 176 5.78 11.49 3.31
N LEU A 177 4.69 11.94 3.91
CA LEU A 177 3.51 12.41 3.16
C LEU A 177 3.68 13.85 2.68
N TYR A 178 2.96 14.20 1.62
CA TYR A 178 2.89 15.54 1.05
C TYR A 178 1.47 15.82 0.56
N ILE A 179 1.16 17.09 0.38
CA ILE A 179 -0.11 17.57 -0.21
C ILE A 179 0.19 18.05 -1.63
N VAL A 180 -0.75 17.81 -2.55
CA VAL A 180 -0.65 18.29 -3.92
C VAL A 180 -1.33 19.65 -3.98
N PRO A 181 -0.71 20.71 -4.54
CA PRO A 181 -1.39 21.99 -4.70
C PRO A 181 -2.65 21.84 -5.57
N GLU A 182 -3.74 22.49 -5.19
CA GLU A 182 -4.88 22.65 -6.08
C GLU A 182 -4.45 23.41 -7.35
N PRO A 183 -4.91 23.02 -8.56
CA PRO A 183 -4.69 23.84 -9.74
C PRO A 183 -5.39 25.19 -9.52
N SER A 184 -4.61 26.27 -9.42
CA SER A 184 -5.11 27.61 -9.14
C SER A 184 -6.09 28.07 -10.22
N VAL A 185 -7.39 27.82 -10.02
CA VAL A 185 -8.49 28.26 -10.89
C VAL A 185 -8.45 29.78 -11.08
N ILE A 186 -8.02 30.51 -10.05
CA ILE A 186 -7.84 31.97 -10.10
C ILE A 186 -6.71 32.35 -11.06
N ALA A 187 -5.58 31.63 -11.07
CA ALA A 187 -4.48 31.90 -11.98
C ALA A 187 -4.89 31.61 -13.44
N LEU A 188 -5.60 30.50 -13.67
CA LEU A 188 -6.18 30.16 -14.97
C LEU A 188 -7.22 31.19 -15.42
N GLY A 189 -8.09 31.64 -14.51
CA GLY A 189 -9.08 32.68 -14.77
C GLY A 189 -8.44 34.03 -15.09
N ALA A 190 -7.43 34.44 -14.34
CA ALA A 190 -6.68 35.67 -14.60
C ALA A 190 -5.90 35.61 -15.93
N LEU A 191 -5.33 34.45 -16.26
CA LEU A 191 -4.63 34.24 -17.53
C LEU A 191 -5.61 34.23 -18.72
N GLY A 192 -6.77 33.60 -18.56
CA GLY A 192 -7.86 33.64 -19.54
C GLY A 192 -8.43 35.05 -19.75
N LEU A 193 -8.65 35.81 -18.66
CA LEU A 193 -9.07 37.22 -18.73
C LEU A 193 -7.98 38.10 -19.35
N GLY A 194 -6.71 37.89 -19.00
CA GLY A 194 -5.58 38.58 -19.60
C GLY A 194 -5.49 38.34 -21.12
N ALA A 195 -5.63 37.08 -21.56
CA ALA A 195 -5.67 36.73 -22.97
C ALA A 195 -6.86 37.37 -23.71
N LEU A 196 -8.05 37.41 -23.07
CA LEU A 196 -9.23 38.07 -23.61
C LEU A 196 -9.01 39.59 -23.77
N LEU A 197 -8.45 40.25 -22.75
CA LEU A 197 -8.17 41.68 -22.79
C LEU A 197 -7.11 42.04 -23.83
N LEU A 198 -6.09 41.20 -24.01
CA LEU A 198 -5.10 41.37 -25.08
C LEU A 198 -5.72 41.17 -26.47
N ARG A 199 -6.66 40.23 -26.63
CA ARG A 199 -7.38 40.03 -27.89
C ARG A 199 -8.29 41.21 -28.26
N ARG A 200 -8.85 41.94 -27.28
CA ARG A 200 -9.71 43.11 -27.53
C ARG A 200 -8.94 44.39 -27.89
N ARG A 201 -7.61 44.38 -27.78
CA ARG A 201 -6.73 45.52 -28.12
C ARG A 201 -6.09 45.40 -29.51
N LYS A 202 -6.43 44.35 -30.27
CA LYS A 202 -6.22 44.25 -31.71
C LYS A 202 -7.54 44.46 -32.41
#